data_AF-A0A413Q393-F1
#
_entry.id   AF-A0A413Q393-F1
#
_cell.length_a   1.000
_cell.length_b   1.000
_cell.length_c   1.000
_cell.angle_alpha   90.00
_cell.angle_beta   90.00
_cell.angle_gamma   90.00
#
_symmetry.space_group_name_H-M   'P 1'
#
loop_
_entity.id
_entity.type
_entity.pdbx_description
1 polymer ?
#
loop_
_entity_poly.entity_id
_entity_poly.type
_entity_poly.pdbx_seq_one_letter_code
_entity_poly.pdbx_strand_id
1 'polypeptide(L)'
;ILKEFLKTYRSEVTKSMQLNYEFDRQLELERADAIEEGLEQGIKQGLEQGLEQGIELINQLNQILLSEGKYDELQKASKDKEYQKKLLAEYGLLNEKQGE
;
A
#
# COMPACT_ATOMS: atom_id res chain seq x y z
N ILE A 1 -33.89 0.92 -53.12
CA ILE A 1 -34.01 1.98 -52.10
C ILE A 1 -34.15 1.38 -50.69
N LEU A 2 -35.22 0.64 -50.37
CA LEU A 2 -35.42 0.06 -49.02
C LEU A 2 -34.31 -0.92 -48.58
N LYS A 3 -33.86 -1.81 -49.47
CA LYS A 3 -32.78 -2.78 -49.17
C LYS A 3 -31.44 -2.12 -48.80
N GLU A 4 -31.08 -1.05 -49.51
CA GLU A 4 -29.85 -0.29 -49.24
C GLU A 4 -29.97 0.49 -47.93
N PHE A 5 -31.12 1.12 -47.67
CA PHE A 5 -31.40 1.79 -46.41
C PHE A 5 -31.23 0.85 -45.20
N LEU A 6 -31.83 -0.34 -45.24
CA LEU A 6 -31.73 -1.33 -44.16
C LEU A 6 -30.29 -1.83 -43.97
N LYS A 7 -29.51 -1.96 -45.05
CA LYS A 7 -28.11 -2.37 -45.00
C LYS A 7 -27.23 -1.29 -44.34
N THR A 8 -27.44 -0.03 -44.70
CA THR A 8 -26.74 1.12 -44.12
C THR A 8 -27.09 1.28 -42.65
N TYR A 9 -28.37 1.30 -42.31
CA TYR A 9 -28.83 1.45 -40.91
C TYR A 9 -28.29 0.34 -40.01
N ARG A 10 -28.33 -0.93 -40.46
CA ARG A 10 -27.72 -2.04 -39.73
C ARG A 10 -26.22 -1.83 -39.53
N SER A 11 -25.50 -1.37 -40.56
CA SER A 11 -24.07 -1.10 -40.45
C SER A 11 -23.76 0.03 -39.45
N GLU A 12 -24.58 1.06 -39.38
CA GLU A 12 -24.43 2.17 -38.45
C GLU A 12 -24.69 1.71 -37.01
N VAL A 13 -25.77 0.96 -36.78
CA VAL A 13 -26.09 0.40 -35.47
C VAL A 13 -24.99 -0.54 -34.98
N THR A 14 -24.47 -1.43 -35.83
CA THR A 14 -23.35 -2.31 -35.43
C THR A 14 -22.08 -1.53 -35.09
N LYS A 15 -21.73 -0.50 -35.87
CA LYS A 15 -20.58 0.36 -35.57
C LYS A 15 -20.74 1.13 -34.27
N SER A 16 -21.93 1.68 -34.03
CA SER A 16 -22.23 2.38 -32.77
C SER A 16 -22.18 1.43 -31.57
N MET A 17 -22.70 0.21 -31.71
CA MET A 17 -22.60 -0.82 -30.66
C MET A 17 -21.15 -1.22 -30.38
N GLN A 18 -20.33 -1.41 -31.43
CA GLN A 18 -18.90 -1.71 -31.28
C GLN A 18 -18.15 -0.59 -30.58
N LEU A 19 -18.40 0.66 -30.98
CA LEU A 19 -17.76 1.82 -30.38
C LEU A 19 -18.12 1.98 -28.89
N ASN A 20 -19.39 1.76 -28.53
CA ASN A 20 -19.82 1.80 -27.13
C ASN A 20 -19.15 0.69 -26.31
N TYR A 21 -19.06 -0.53 -26.85
CA TYR A 21 -18.38 -1.65 -26.18
C TYR A 21 -16.88 -1.39 -26.00
N GLU A 22 -16.21 -0.83 -27.01
CA GLU A 22 -14.80 -0.45 -26.92
C GLU A 22 -14.58 0.64 -25.87
N PHE A 23 -15.48 1.63 -25.80
CA PHE A 23 -15.45 2.69 -24.78
C PHE A 23 -15.66 2.14 -23.37
N ASP A 24 -16.66 1.28 -23.17
CA ASP A 24 -16.92 0.64 -21.87
C ASP A 24 -15.72 -0.19 -21.42
N ARG A 25 -15.11 -0.94 -22.35
CA ARG A 25 -13.89 -1.71 -22.08
C ARG A 25 -12.70 -0.81 -21.73
N GLN A 26 -12.52 0.32 -22.41
CA GLN A 26 -11.46 1.27 -22.08
C GLN A 26 -11.66 1.85 -20.68
N LEU A 27 -12.89 2.23 -20.33
CA LEU A 27 -13.21 2.75 -19.00
C LEU A 27 -12.95 1.71 -17.90
N GLU A 28 -13.25 0.43 -18.14
CA GLU A 28 -12.92 -0.65 -17.21
C GLU A 28 -11.41 -0.83 -17.02
N LEU A 29 -10.64 -0.75 -18.11
CA LEU A 29 -9.17 -0.83 -18.05
C LEU A 29 -8.59 0.36 -17.28
N GLU A 30 -9.01 1.59 -17.56
CA GLU A 30 -8.56 2.79 -16.84
C GLU A 30 -8.88 2.70 -15.34
N ARG A 31 -10.02 2.13 -14.96
CA ARG A 31 -10.37 1.91 -13.56
C ARG A 31 -9.48 0.85 -12.92
N ALA A 32 -9.20 -0.24 -13.62
CA ALA A 32 -8.31 -1.28 -13.13
C ALA A 32 -6.90 -0.73 -12.90
N ASP A 33 -6.37 0.02 -13.87
CA ASP A 33 -5.06 0.68 -13.79
C ASP A 33 -5.02 1.66 -12.61
N ALA A 34 -6.04 2.50 -12.45
CA ALA A 34 -6.11 3.45 -11.33
C ALA A 34 -6.19 2.76 -9.95
N ILE A 35 -6.87 1.60 -9.85
CA ILE A 35 -6.91 0.82 -8.61
C ILE A 35 -5.55 0.19 -8.34
N GLU A 36 -4.88 -0.34 -9.36
CA GLU A 36 -3.55 -0.93 -9.25
C GLU A 36 -2.52 0.11 -8.81
N GLU A 37 -2.51 1.27 -9.45
CA GLU A 37 -1.64 2.40 -9.07
C GLU A 37 -1.91 2.87 -7.64
N GLY A 38 -3.18 3.01 -7.26
CA GLY A 38 -3.55 3.42 -5.90
C GLY A 38 -3.11 2.40 -4.84
N LEU A 39 -3.24 1.11 -5.14
CA LEU A 39 -2.78 0.04 -4.26
C LEU A 39 -1.25 0.04 -4.13
N GLU A 40 -0.53 0.13 -5.25
CA GLU A 40 0.94 0.17 -5.24
C GLU A 40 1.47 1.37 -4.46
N GLN A 41 0.88 2.56 -4.68
CA GLN A 41 1.23 3.76 -3.94
C GLN A 41 0.94 3.61 -2.44
N GLY A 42 -0.23 3.08 -2.08
CA GLY A 42 -0.60 2.85 -0.69
C GLY A 42 0.35 1.88 0.03
N ILE A 43 0.71 0.77 -0.62
CA ILE A 43 1.67 -0.20 -0.09
C ILE A 43 3.05 0.45 0.09
N LYS A 44 3.52 1.18 -0.92
CA LYS A 44 4.82 1.86 -0.88
C LYS A 44 4.89 2.87 0.25
N GLN A 45 3.88 3.73 0.37
CA GLN A 45 3.79 4.74 1.43
C GLN A 45 3.72 4.09 2.81
N GLY A 46 2.90 3.06 2.99
CA GLY A 46 2.78 2.36 4.27
C GLY A 46 4.08 1.66 4.67
N LEU A 47 4.80 1.07 3.72
CA LEU A 47 6.09 0.45 3.97
C LEU A 47 7.16 1.48 4.34
N GLU A 48 7.23 2.60 3.63
CA GLU A 48 8.18 3.69 3.88
C GLU A 48 7.95 4.30 5.27
N GLN A 49 6.70 4.63 5.60
CA GLN A 49 6.33 5.15 6.92
C GLN A 49 6.62 4.14 8.04
N GLY A 50 6.26 2.87 7.83
CA GLY A 50 6.51 1.82 8.83
C GLY A 50 8.00 1.57 9.06
N LEU A 51 8.83 1.66 8.03
CA LEU A 51 10.28 1.52 8.14
C LEU A 51 10.90 2.72 8.87
N GLU A 52 10.51 3.94 8.51
CA GLU A 52 11.01 5.16 9.15
C GLU A 52 10.66 5.19 10.65
N GLN A 53 9.40 4.93 10.99
CA GLN A 53 8.97 4.79 12.39
C GLN A 53 9.74 3.68 13.12
N GLY A 54 9.94 2.54 12.47
CA GLY A 54 10.72 1.44 13.04
C GLY A 54 12.16 1.83 13.35
N ILE A 55 12.81 2.59 12.46
CA ILE A 55 14.17 3.09 12.66
C ILE A 55 14.22 4.10 13.81
N GLU A 56 13.27 5.02 13.89
CA GLU A 56 13.19 6.01 14.98
C GLU A 56 13.04 5.33 16.34
N LEU A 57 12.12 4.36 16.46
CA LEU A 57 11.90 3.61 17.69
C LEU A 57 13.14 2.84 18.15
N ILE A 58 13.84 2.17 17.22
CA ILE A 58 15.08 1.46 17.53
C ILE A 58 16.17 2.44 17.96
N ASN A 59 16.30 3.58 17.30
CA ASN A 59 17.28 4.60 17.67
C ASN A 59 16.99 5.17 19.07
N GLN A 60 15.73 5.46 19.39
CA GLN A 60 15.33 5.91 20.73
C GLN A 60 15.67 4.86 21.79
N LEU A 61 15.33 3.59 21.56
CA LEU A 61 15.68 2.50 22.47
C LEU A 61 17.19 2.42 22.67
N ASN A 62 17.97 2.47 21.60
CA ASN A 62 19.43 2.40 21.67
C ASN A 62 20.00 3.57 22.48
N GLN A 63 19.49 4.79 22.31
CA GLN A 63 19.92 5.95 23.10
C GLN A 63 19.63 5.78 24.59
N ILE A 64 18.44 5.28 24.95
CA ILE A 64 18.07 5.00 26.34
C ILE A 64 19.04 3.97 26.93
N LEU A 65 19.20 2.82 26.29
CA LEU A 65 20.07 1.75 26.78
C LEU A 65 21.54 2.19 26.91
N LEU A 66 22.04 2.99 25.97
CA LEU A 66 23.38 3.58 26.04
C LEU A 66 23.51 4.54 27.22
N SER A 67 22.52 5.42 27.43
CA SER A 67 22.53 6.40 28.53
C SER A 67 22.46 5.75 29.91
N GLU A 68 21.77 4.61 30.02
CA GLU A 68 21.65 3.82 31.25
C GLU A 68 22.82 2.84 31.45
N GLY A 69 23.74 2.74 30.48
CA GLY A 69 24.86 1.79 30.52
C GLY A 69 24.46 0.31 30.37
N LYS A 70 23.28 0.04 29.82
CA LYS A 70 22.70 -1.30 29.63
C LYS A 70 23.21 -1.97 28.35
N TYR A 71 24.53 -2.14 28.24
CA TYR A 71 25.18 -2.68 27.04
C TYR A 71 24.79 -4.14 26.74
N ASP A 72 24.55 -4.96 27.76
CA ASP A 72 24.13 -6.35 27.60
C ASP A 72 22.72 -6.46 27.00
N GLU A 73 21.80 -5.60 27.47
CA GLU A 73 20.43 -5.51 26.93
C GLU A 73 20.45 -5.02 25.48
N LEU A 74 21.27 -4.00 25.18
CA LEU A 74 21.47 -3.49 23.82
C LEU A 74 21.99 -4.58 22.89
N GLN A 75 23.02 -5.33 23.31
CA GLN A 75 23.58 -6.42 22.51
C GLN A 75 22.55 -7.51 22.27
N LYS A 76 21.77 -7.88 23.30
CA LYS A 76 20.72 -8.89 23.17
C LYS A 76 19.61 -8.41 22.23
N ALA A 77 19.12 -7.19 22.39
CA ALA A 77 18.08 -6.59 21.55
C ALA A 77 18.51 -6.47 20.08
N SER A 78 19.80 -6.24 19.80
CA SER A 78 20.31 -6.19 18.42
C SER A 78 20.26 -7.54 17.68
N LYS A 79 20.17 -8.65 18.41
CA LYS A 79 20.20 -10.02 17.87
C LYS A 79 18.86 -10.73 17.99
N ASP A 80 18.03 -10.32 18.94
CA ASP A 80 16.75 -10.92 19.26
C ASP A 80 15.62 -9.90 19.09
N LYS A 81 14.86 -10.08 18.02
CA LYS A 81 13.73 -9.22 17.65
C LYS A 81 12.59 -9.27 18.66
N GLU A 82 12.33 -10.42 19.27
CA GLU A 82 11.25 -10.53 20.28
C GLU A 82 11.65 -9.80 21.55
N TYR A 83 12.91 -9.96 21.97
CA TYR A 83 13.45 -9.22 23.10
C TYR A 83 13.50 -7.70 22.83
N GLN A 84 13.88 -7.26 21.62
CA GLN A 84 13.83 -5.86 21.23
C GLN A 84 12.39 -5.30 21.34
N LYS A 85 11.39 -6.02 20.83
CA LYS A 85 9.98 -5.63 20.94
C LYS A 85 9.53 -5.53 22.39
N LYS A 86 9.93 -6.49 23.24
CA LYS A 86 9.63 -6.47 24.67
C LYS A 86 10.20 -5.21 25.33
N LEU A 87 11.46 -4.88 25.06
CA LEU A 87 12.08 -3.65 25.58
C LEU A 87 11.38 -2.40 25.04
N LEU A 88 11.06 -2.34 23.75
CA LEU A 88 10.29 -1.22 23.19
C LEU A 88 8.97 -1.01 23.93
N ALA A 89 8.25 -2.09 24.28
CA ALA A 89 7.04 -2.01 25.09
C ALA A 89 7.31 -1.60 26.55
N GLU A 90 8.35 -2.15 27.18
CA GLU A 90 8.74 -1.81 28.57
C GLU A 90 9.12 -0.33 28.74
N TYR A 91 9.82 0.25 27.77
CA TYR A 91 10.14 1.69 27.75
C TYR A 91 9.01 2.56 27.20
N GLY A 92 7.83 2.00 26.89
CA GLY A 92 6.67 2.73 26.39
C GLY A 92 6.82 3.30 24.98
N LEU A 93 7.82 2.82 24.23
CA LEU A 93 8.08 3.20 22.83
C LEU A 93 7.13 2.47 21.87
N LEU A 94 6.56 1.33 22.29
CA LEU A 94 5.57 0.57 21.54
C LEU A 94 4.25 0.54 22.33
N ASN A 95 3.25 1.28 21.87
CA ASN A 95 1.89 1.17 22.39
C ASN A 95 1.07 0.21 21.50
N GLU A 96 0.59 -0.90 22.07
CA GLU A 96 -0.28 -1.87 21.38
C GLU A 96 -1.69 -1.32 21.04
N LYS A 97 -1.94 -0.02 21.21
CA LYS A 97 -3.26 0.62 21.05
C LYS A 97 -3.49 1.37 19.74
N GLN A 98 -2.68 1.15 18.70
CA GLN A 98 -2.97 1.72 17.38
C GLN A 98 -3.74 0.71 16.53
N GLY A 99 -5.03 0.55 16.84
CA GLY A 99 -5.93 -0.38 16.16
C GLY A 99 -7.39 -0.30 16.61
N GLU A 100 -7.85 0.87 17.08
CA GLU A 100 -9.27 1.19 17.29
C GLU A 100 -9.71 2.27 16.32
#